data_AF-A0AAN7RHP8-F1
#
_entry.id   AF-A0AAN7RHP8-F1
#
_cell.length_a   1.000
_cell.length_b   1.000
_cell.length_c   1.000
_cell.angle_alpha   90.00
_cell.angle_beta   90.00
_cell.angle_gamma   90.00
#
_symmetry.space_group_name_H-M   'P 1'
#
loop_
_entity.id
_entity.type
_entity.pdbx_description
1 polymer ?
#
loop_
_entity_poly.entity_id
_entity_poly.type
_entity_poly.pdbx_seq_one_letter_code
_entity_poly.pdbx_strand_id
1 'polypeptide(L)' 'MINGFVQCGDFRRARALFDEMPQRNVTSSNGMIMAYCWTGLLQEARELFDRMREWDSVSWK' A
#
# COMPACT_ATOMS: atom_id res chain seq x y z
N MET A 1 -9.45 6.60 -1.05
CA MET A 1 -9.33 7.32 0.24
C MET A 1 -7.93 7.27 0.87
N ILE A 2 -7.12 6.22 0.69
CA ILE A 2 -5.74 6.16 1.27
C ILE A 2 -4.78 7.19 0.64
N ASN A 3 -4.96 7.51 -0.65
CA ASN A 3 -4.12 8.48 -1.35
C ASN A 3 -4.09 9.89 -0.69
N GLY A 4 -5.20 10.29 -0.05
CA GLY A 4 -5.27 11.56 0.69
C GLY A 4 -4.52 11.54 2.02
N PHE A 5 -4.51 10.39 2.72
CA PHE A 5 -3.74 10.23 3.96
C PHE A 5 -2.24 10.15 3.73
N VAL A 6 -1.85 9.56 2.60
CA VAL A 6 -0.45 9.50 2.14
C VAL A 6 0.09 10.90 1.83
N GLN A 7 -0.70 11.77 1.22
CA GLN A 7 -0.31 13.17 0.98
C GLN A 7 -0.24 14.01 2.27
N CYS A 8 -1.02 13.70 3.30
CA CYS A 8 -0.98 14.39 4.59
C CYS A 8 0.22 14.01 5.47
N GLY A 9 1.08 13.09 5.06
CA GLY A 9 2.21 12.60 5.86
C GLY A 9 1.80 11.72 7.05
N ASP A 10 0.51 11.36 7.15
CA ASP A 10 -0.04 10.59 8.26
C ASP A 10 0.06 9.09 7.97
N PHE A 11 1.29 8.65 7.71
CA PHE A 11 1.65 7.29 7.31
C PHE A 11 1.13 6.23 8.28
N ARG A 12 1.13 6.52 9.58
CA ARG A 12 0.62 5.61 10.64
C ARG A 12 -0.87 5.31 10.46
N ARG A 13 -1.69 6.33 10.17
CA ARG A 13 -3.11 6.14 9.89
C ARG A 13 -3.35 5.42 8.58
N ALA A 14 -2.59 5.75 7.54
CA ALA A 14 -2.67 5.04 6.27
C ALA A 14 -2.36 3.55 6.43
N ARG A 15 -1.35 3.19 7.24
CA ARG A 15 -1.01 1.80 7.57
C ARG A 15 -2.09 1.10 8.39
N ALA A 16 -2.64 1.73 9.42
CA ALA A 16 -3.72 1.16 10.22
C ALA A 16 -4.96 0.86 9.37
N LEU A 17 -5.38 1.81 8.52
CA LEU A 17 -6.47 1.61 7.55
C LEU A 17 -6.14 0.48 6.55
N PHE A 18 -4.89 0.37 6.14
CA PHE A 18 -4.44 -0.68 5.24
C PHE A 18 -4.40 -2.06 5.91
N ASP A 19 -4.15 -2.15 7.21
CA ASP A 19 -4.24 -3.39 8.00
C ASP A 19 -5.68 -3.79 8.36
N GLU A 20 -6.57 -2.83 8.57
CA GLU A 20 -8.00 -3.10 8.78
C GLU A 20 -8.75 -3.50 7.50
N MET A 21 -8.18 -3.25 6.31
CA MET A 21 -8.84 -3.57 5.04
C MET A 21 -8.85 -5.10 4.77
N PRO A 22 -10.03 -5.77 4.79
CA PRO A 22 -10.12 -7.20 4.50
C PRO A 22 -9.88 -7.51 3.01
N GLN A 23 -10.11 -6.53 2.12
CA GLN A 23 -9.76 -6.59 0.71
C GLN A 23 -8.86 -5.41 0.35
N ARG A 24 -7.59 -5.70 0.17
CA ARG A 24 -6.58 -4.72 -0.21
C ARG A 24 -6.60 -4.54 -1.72
N ASN A 25 -7.25 -3.48 -2.18
CA ASN A 25 -7.29 -3.12 -3.60
C ASN A 25 -5.94 -2.58 -4.08
N VAL A 26 -5.61 -2.81 -5.36
CA VAL A 26 -4.39 -2.33 -6.01
C VAL A 26 -4.18 -0.83 -5.82
N THR A 27 -5.26 -0.04 -5.88
CA THR A 27 -5.21 1.41 -5.66
C THR A 27 -4.79 1.81 -4.24
N SER A 28 -5.20 1.03 -3.22
CA SER A 28 -4.85 1.24 -1.81
C SER A 28 -3.37 0.98 -1.57
N SER A 29 -2.87 -0.13 -2.12
CA SER A 29 -1.48 -0.54 -2.03
C SER A 29 -0.54 0.39 -2.78
N ASN A 30 -0.93 0.86 -3.99
CA ASN A 30 -0.16 1.87 -4.72
C ASN A 30 0.00 3.17 -3.93
N GLY A 31 -1.05 3.59 -3.22
CA GLY A 31 -0.96 4.73 -2.30
C GLY A 31 0.11 4.50 -1.22
N MET A 32 0.09 3.33 -0.58
CA MET A 32 1.08 2.98 0.45
C MET A 32 2.51 2.90 -0.12
N ILE A 33 2.71 2.30 -1.29
CA ILE A 33 4.03 2.23 -1.96
C ILE A 33 4.58 3.63 -2.22
N MET A 34 3.76 4.55 -2.75
CA MET A 34 4.19 5.94 -2.94
C MET A 34 4.57 6.60 -1.61
N ALA A 35 3.82 6.36 -0.55
CA ALA A 35 4.14 6.84 0.79
C ALA A 35 5.52 6.35 1.27
N TYR A 36 5.79 5.05 1.11
CA TYR A 36 7.06 4.45 1.47
C TYR A 36 8.22 5.02 0.65
N CYS A 37 8.03 5.20 -0.66
CA CYS A 37 9.01 5.83 -1.54
C CYS A 37 9.34 7.26 -1.11
N TRP A 38 8.35 8.06 -0.72
CA TRP A 38 8.56 9.43 -0.23
C TRP A 38 9.23 9.49 1.14
N THR A 39 9.02 8.47 1.97
CA THR A 39 9.64 8.36 3.30
C THR A 39 11.06 7.75 3.25
N GLY A 40 11.50 7.26 2.08
CA GLY A 40 12.78 6.56 1.90
C GLY A 40 12.77 5.09 2.35
N LEU A 41 11.61 4.55 2.70
CA LEU A 41 11.39 3.16 3.15
C LEU A 41 11.20 2.23 1.93
N LEU A 42 12.21 2.21 1.05
CA LEU A 42 12.15 1.50 -0.22
C LEU A 42 12.01 -0.03 -0.06
N GLN A 43 12.53 -0.59 1.04
CA GLN A 43 12.46 -2.02 1.31
C GLN A 43 11.01 -2.43 1.59
N GLU A 44 10.30 -1.69 2.43
CA GLU A 44 8.90 -1.91 2.76
C GLU A 44 7.99 -1.64 1.55
N ALA A 45 8.33 -0.64 0.73
CA ALA A 45 7.67 -0.41 -0.55
C ALA A 45 7.77 -1.64 -1.46
N ARG A 46 8.97 -2.24 -1.52
CA ARG A 46 9.25 -3.41 -2.36
C ARG A 46 8.55 -4.66 -1.86
N GLU A 47 8.60 -4.93 -0.56
CA GLU A 47 7.87 -6.06 0.04
C GLU A 47 6.36 -5.97 -0.15
N LEU A 48 5.79 -4.75 -0.11
CA LEU A 48 4.37 -4.54 -0.36
C LEU A 48 4.02 -4.76 -1.84
N PHE A 49 4.90 -4.32 -2.75
CA PHE A 49 4.75 -4.53 -4.19
C PHE A 49 4.83 -6.01 -4.57
N ASP A 50 5.80 -6.76 -4.03
CA ASP A 50 5.96 -8.18 -4.32
C ASP A 50 4.75 -8.99 -3.80
N ARG A 51 4.24 -8.67 -2.59
CA ARG A 51 3.00 -9.27 -2.06
C ARG A 51 1.77 -8.97 -2.92
N MET A 52 1.67 -7.77 -3.50
CA MET A 52 0.61 -7.47 -4.46
C MET A 52 0.70 -8.33 -5.73
N ARG A 53 1.91 -8.57 -6.24
CA ARG A 53 2.13 -9.35 -7.46
C ARG A 53 1.68 -10.80 -7.29
N GLU A 54 1.85 -11.33 -6.10
CA GLU A 54 1.30 -12.63 -5.72
C GLU A 54 -0.23 -12.63 -5.66
N TRP A 55 -0.87 -11.57 -5.15
CA TRP A 55 -2.35 -11.47 -5.11
C TRP A 55 -2.98 -11.29 -6.49
N ASP A 56 -2.40 -10.46 -7.36
CA ASP A 56 -2.91 -10.25 -8.72
C ASP A 56 -2.76 -11.52 -9.58
N SER A 57 -1.70 -12.30 -9.37
CA SER A 57 -1.51 -13.61 -10.01
C SER A 57 -2.59 -14.65 -9.63
N VAL A 58 -3.29 -14.47 -8.50
CA VAL A 58 -4.34 -15.40 -8.05
C VAL A 58 -5.73 -14.96 -8.55
N SER A 59 -5.89 -13.70 -8.97
CA SER A 59 -7.17 -13.14 -9.44
C SER A 59 -7.33 -13.12 -10.96
N TRP A 60 -6.37 -13.62 -11.73
CA TRP A 60 -6.50 -13.72 -13.18
C TRP A 60 -6.80 -15.17 -13.59
N LYS A 61 -8.07 -15.54 -13.49
CA LYS A 61 -8.70 -16.58 -14.30
C LYS A 61 -10.14 -16.22 -14.61
#